data_AF-A0A1Z9JBI7-F1
#
_entry.id   AF-A0A1Z9JBI7-F1
#
_cell.length_a   1.000
_cell.length_b   1.000
_cell.length_c   1.000
_cell.angle_alpha   90.00
_cell.angle_beta   90.00
_cell.angle_gamma   90.00
#
_symmetry.space_group_name_H-M   'P 1'
#
loop_
_entity.id
_entity.type
_entity.pdbx_description
1 polymer ?
#
loop_
_entity_poly.entity_id
_entity_poly.type
_entity_poly.pdbx_seq_one_letter_code
_entity_poly.pdbx_strand_id
1 'polypeptide(L)'
;MTTSLAILELLHHLQFKRLHLELPYPQWLINEAKCYWEQAGIEVVAANSILDALQVQDAYAIDSEALEDYLQSLTFQDGAPVLLSGTGMRTVGVIEDLIDRYPAPLLSSNLAAARWLLSRCGDRGLRGSVLFCKLYEKLERFASMSDWSEVDSLFNPF
;
A
#
# COMPACT_ATOMS: atom_id res chain seq x y z
N MET A 1 1.25 -9.28 -17.92
CA MET A 1 0.94 -9.19 -16.48
C MET A 1 0.15 -7.91 -16.24
N THR A 2 -0.94 -7.94 -15.49
CA THR A 2 -1.64 -6.71 -15.05
C THR A 2 -1.09 -6.25 -13.71
N THR A 3 -1.33 -4.99 -13.33
CA THR A 3 -0.90 -4.46 -12.03
C THR A 3 -1.51 -5.22 -10.86
N SER A 4 -2.80 -5.56 -10.94
CA SER A 4 -3.49 -6.35 -9.90
C SER A 4 -2.87 -7.74 -9.71
N LEU A 5 -2.41 -8.39 -10.77
CA LEU A 5 -1.71 -9.68 -10.66
C LEU A 5 -0.29 -9.51 -10.11
N ALA A 6 0.41 -8.44 -10.47
CA ALA A 6 1.73 -8.14 -9.89
C ALA A 6 1.64 -7.86 -8.38
N ILE A 7 0.58 -7.17 -7.94
CA ILE A 7 0.28 -6.98 -6.51
C ILE A 7 0.02 -8.33 -5.84
N LEU A 8 -0.82 -9.19 -6.43
CA LEU A 8 -1.12 -10.50 -5.86
C LEU A 8 0.13 -11.39 -5.75
N GLU A 9 0.97 -11.41 -6.78
CA GLU A 9 2.24 -12.16 -6.78
C GLU A 9 3.18 -11.65 -5.67
N LEU A 10 3.23 -10.33 -5.46
CA LEU A 10 4.02 -9.72 -4.39
C LEU A 10 3.47 -10.06 -2.99
N LEU A 11 2.16 -9.98 -2.78
CA LEU A 11 1.52 -10.36 -1.52
C LEU A 11 1.82 -11.82 -1.18
N HIS A 12 1.68 -12.72 -2.14
CA HIS A 12 2.03 -14.14 -1.96
C HIS A 12 3.51 -14.36 -1.68
N HIS A 13 4.39 -13.66 -2.40
CA HIS A 13 5.84 -13.75 -2.19
C HIS A 13 6.23 -13.36 -0.76
N LEU A 14 5.61 -12.33 -0.22
CA LEU A 14 5.81 -11.83 1.15
C LEU A 14 4.87 -12.48 2.17
N GLN A 15 4.09 -13.50 1.76
CA GLN A 15 3.17 -14.24 2.61
C GLN A 15 2.09 -13.41 3.31
N PHE A 16 1.76 -12.23 2.77
CA PHE A 16 0.62 -11.44 3.24
C PHE A 16 -0.70 -12.15 2.91
N LYS A 17 -1.57 -12.22 3.92
CA LYS A 17 -2.93 -12.78 3.80
C LYS A 17 -4.02 -11.74 4.03
N ARG A 18 -3.65 -10.54 4.46
CA ARG A 18 -4.55 -9.45 4.82
C ARG A 18 -4.18 -8.21 4.02
N LEU A 19 -5.14 -7.34 3.73
CA LEU A 19 -4.92 -6.14 2.94
C LEU A 19 -5.89 -5.03 3.37
N HIS A 20 -5.36 -3.82 3.53
CA HIS A 20 -6.15 -2.60 3.73
C HIS A 20 -6.20 -1.85 2.40
N LEU A 21 -7.39 -1.55 1.89
CA LEU A 21 -7.56 -0.83 0.61
C LEU A 21 -7.85 0.65 0.85
N GLU A 22 -6.99 1.49 0.31
CA GLU A 22 -7.18 2.95 0.25
C GLU A 22 -7.08 3.37 -1.22
N LEU A 23 -8.22 3.49 -1.89
CA LEU A 23 -8.24 3.70 -3.34
C LEU A 23 -8.95 5.01 -3.70
N PRO A 24 -8.44 5.77 -4.69
CA PRO A 24 -9.05 7.01 -5.15
C PRO A 24 -10.13 6.71 -6.18
N TYR A 25 -11.10 5.87 -5.81
CA TYR A 25 -12.22 5.42 -6.64
C TYR A 25 -13.55 5.59 -5.91
N PRO A 26 -14.67 5.75 -6.63
CA PRO A 26 -16.00 5.76 -5.99
C PRO A 26 -16.30 4.42 -5.29
N GLN A 27 -17.11 4.47 -4.23
CA GLN A 27 -17.38 3.31 -3.36
C GLN A 27 -17.82 2.03 -4.10
N TRP A 28 -18.58 2.14 -5.20
CA TRP A 28 -18.99 0.97 -5.97
C TRP A 28 -17.78 0.18 -6.52
N LEU A 29 -16.72 0.87 -6.95
CA LEU A 29 -15.51 0.24 -7.48
C LEU A 29 -14.62 -0.29 -6.33
N ILE A 30 -14.67 0.34 -5.16
CA ILE A 30 -14.05 -0.20 -3.94
C ILE A 30 -14.66 -1.57 -3.58
N ASN A 31 -15.98 -1.70 -3.69
CA ASN A 31 -16.68 -2.95 -3.41
C ASN A 31 -16.28 -4.07 -4.39
N GLU A 32 -16.15 -3.74 -5.68
CA GLU A 32 -15.63 -4.69 -6.68
C GLU A 32 -14.17 -5.06 -6.42
N ALA A 33 -13.33 -4.10 -6.06
CA ALA A 33 -11.93 -4.35 -5.70
C ALA A 33 -11.83 -5.27 -4.47
N LYS A 34 -12.65 -5.03 -3.44
CA LYS A 34 -12.75 -5.89 -2.26
C LYS A 34 -13.09 -7.34 -2.66
N CYS A 35 -14.14 -7.51 -3.47
CA CYS A 35 -14.56 -8.83 -3.95
C CYS A 35 -13.43 -9.55 -4.71
N TYR A 36 -12.70 -8.84 -5.58
CA TYR A 36 -11.55 -9.38 -6.31
C TYR A 36 -10.47 -9.93 -5.36
N TRP A 37 -10.09 -9.17 -4.33
CA TRP A 37 -9.05 -9.60 -3.38
C TRP A 37 -9.51 -10.77 -2.49
N GLU A 38 -10.76 -10.73 -2.02
CA GLU A 38 -11.33 -11.82 -1.21
C GLU A 38 -11.42 -13.13 -2.01
N GLN A 39 -11.83 -13.06 -3.27
CA GLN A 39 -11.82 -14.23 -4.17
C GLN A 39 -10.41 -14.76 -4.47
N ALA A 40 -9.40 -13.89 -4.40
CA ALA A 40 -8.00 -14.27 -4.53
C ALA A 40 -7.41 -14.87 -3.22
N GLY A 41 -8.20 -14.99 -2.15
CA GLY A 41 -7.78 -15.55 -0.87
C GLY A 41 -7.10 -14.55 0.07
N ILE A 42 -7.25 -13.25 -0.19
CA ILE A 42 -6.75 -12.16 0.65
C ILE A 42 -7.90 -11.60 1.49
N GLU A 43 -7.76 -11.59 2.81
CA GLU A 43 -8.71 -10.93 3.72
C GLU A 43 -8.60 -9.41 3.58
N VAL A 44 -9.71 -8.76 3.23
CA VAL A 44 -9.76 -7.30 3.16
C VAL A 44 -10.24 -6.74 4.49
N VAL A 45 -9.33 -6.17 5.27
CA VAL A 45 -9.58 -5.72 6.65
C VAL A 45 -10.26 -4.36 6.71
N ALA A 46 -10.05 -3.54 5.69
CA ALA A 46 -10.67 -2.24 5.48
C ALA A 46 -10.66 -1.92 3.98
N ALA A 47 -11.69 -1.23 3.50
CA ALA A 47 -11.78 -0.83 2.11
C ALA A 47 -12.51 0.51 1.96
N ASN A 48 -11.73 1.57 1.73
CA ASN A 48 -12.20 2.94 1.78
C ASN A 48 -11.96 3.66 0.44
N SER A 49 -12.87 4.59 0.15
CA SER A 49 -12.72 5.56 -0.92
C SER A 49 -12.02 6.82 -0.40
N ILE A 50 -10.84 7.11 -0.94
CA ILE A 50 -10.14 8.38 -0.67
C ILE A 50 -10.96 9.56 -1.23
N LEU A 51 -11.66 9.35 -2.35
CA LEU A 51 -12.51 10.39 -2.96
C LEU A 51 -13.64 10.82 -2.03
N ASP A 52 -14.34 9.84 -1.43
CA ASP A 52 -15.44 10.12 -0.51
C ASP A 52 -14.91 10.72 0.80
N ALA A 53 -13.78 10.22 1.32
CA ALA A 53 -13.16 10.73 2.54
C ALA A 53 -12.71 12.20 2.42
N LEU A 54 -12.12 12.56 1.28
CA LEU A 54 -11.62 13.91 1.00
C LEU A 54 -12.64 14.82 0.29
N GLN A 55 -13.85 14.32 0.02
CA GLN A 55 -14.91 15.03 -0.72
C GLN A 55 -14.46 15.58 -2.09
N VAL A 56 -13.60 14.84 -2.78
CA VAL A 56 -13.09 15.19 -4.12
C VAL A 56 -13.66 14.27 -5.18
N GLN A 57 -13.96 14.82 -6.35
CA GLN A 57 -14.56 14.08 -7.47
C GLN A 57 -13.52 13.39 -8.37
N ASP A 58 -12.25 13.80 -8.28
CA ASP A 58 -11.18 13.33 -9.16
C ASP A 58 -9.89 13.07 -8.36
N ALA A 59 -9.28 11.92 -8.62
CA ALA A 59 -8.00 11.51 -8.05
C ALA A 59 -6.87 12.51 -8.35
N TYR A 60 -6.92 13.21 -9.48
CA TYR A 60 -5.92 14.23 -9.85
C TYR A 60 -6.06 15.53 -9.05
N ALA A 61 -7.22 15.75 -8.40
CA ALA A 61 -7.50 16.92 -7.58
C ALA A 61 -7.23 16.69 -6.08
N ILE A 62 -6.78 15.48 -5.71
CA ILE A 62 -6.37 15.18 -4.34
C ILE A 62 -5.14 16.03 -3.99
N ASP A 63 -5.30 16.88 -2.98
CA ASP A 63 -4.21 17.65 -2.40
C ASP A 63 -3.30 16.75 -1.54
N SER A 64 -1.99 17.01 -1.58
CA SER A 64 -0.99 16.19 -0.89
C SER A 64 -1.09 16.29 0.64
N GLU A 65 -1.37 17.48 1.19
CA GLU A 65 -1.49 17.71 2.63
C GLU A 65 -2.75 17.03 3.16
N ALA A 66 -3.88 17.20 2.47
CA ALA A 66 -5.12 16.52 2.80
C ALA A 66 -4.98 14.98 2.75
N LEU A 67 -4.22 14.46 1.77
CA LEU A 67 -3.94 13.03 1.70
C LEU A 67 -3.04 12.56 2.85
N GLU A 68 -2.02 13.33 3.22
CA GLU A 68 -1.16 13.02 4.38
C GLU A 68 -1.98 12.96 5.68
N ASP A 69 -2.80 13.98 5.95
CA ASP A 69 -3.68 14.04 7.13
C ASP A 69 -4.65 12.86 7.17
N TYR A 70 -5.27 12.54 6.03
CA TYR A 70 -6.15 11.39 5.91
C TYR A 70 -5.43 10.10 6.23
N LEU A 71 -4.26 9.86 5.62
CA LEU A 71 -3.50 8.65 5.85
C LEU A 71 -3.08 8.52 7.32
N GLN A 72 -2.67 9.62 7.96
CA GLN A 72 -2.30 9.64 9.38
C GLN A 72 -3.49 9.35 10.32
N SER A 73 -4.72 9.64 9.89
CA SER A 73 -5.94 9.35 10.65
C SER A 73 -6.37 7.88 10.64
N LEU A 74 -5.79 7.06 9.75
CA LEU A 74 -6.19 5.67 9.58
C LEU A 74 -5.82 4.82 10.80
N THR A 75 -6.71 3.92 11.17
CA THR A 75 -6.42 2.86 12.13
C THR A 75 -5.89 1.63 11.38
N PHE A 76 -4.70 1.18 11.74
CA PHE A 76 -4.04 0.06 11.09
C PHE A 76 -4.40 -1.26 11.73
N GLN A 77 -4.27 -2.33 10.96
CA GLN A 77 -4.52 -3.70 11.38
C GLN A 77 -3.26 -4.53 11.17
N ASP A 78 -2.95 -5.38 12.14
CA ASP A 78 -1.73 -6.20 12.12
C ASP A 78 -1.63 -7.08 10.88
N GLY A 79 -0.45 -7.12 10.28
CA GLY A 79 -0.20 -7.97 9.10
C GLY A 79 -0.96 -7.55 7.84
N ALA A 80 -1.57 -6.36 7.79
CA ALA A 80 -2.26 -5.82 6.62
C ALA A 80 -1.52 -4.59 6.05
N PRO A 81 -0.77 -4.72 4.95
CA PRO A 81 -0.25 -3.56 4.24
C PRO A 81 -1.38 -2.68 3.70
N VAL A 82 -1.12 -1.38 3.57
CA VAL A 82 -2.06 -0.42 2.99
C VAL A 82 -1.79 -0.31 1.49
N LEU A 83 -2.72 -0.79 0.68
CA LEU A 83 -2.69 -0.66 -0.77
C LEU A 83 -3.23 0.71 -1.19
N LEU A 84 -2.33 1.57 -1.63
CA LEU A 84 -2.59 2.83 -2.31
C LEU A 84 -2.45 2.60 -3.82
N SER A 85 -3.58 2.39 -4.51
CA SER A 85 -3.57 2.12 -5.96
C SER A 85 -4.60 2.94 -6.72
N GLY A 86 -4.10 3.77 -7.64
CA GLY A 86 -4.88 4.62 -8.52
C GLY A 86 -3.99 5.27 -9.56
N THR A 87 -4.36 5.21 -10.84
CA THR A 87 -3.56 5.75 -11.95
C THR A 87 -3.51 7.28 -12.01
N GLY A 88 -4.38 7.97 -11.25
CA GLY A 88 -4.49 9.43 -11.23
C GLY A 88 -3.96 10.14 -9.99
N MET A 89 -3.73 9.43 -8.90
CA MET A 89 -3.25 10.04 -7.65
C MET A 89 -1.73 10.24 -7.72
N ARG A 90 -1.24 11.43 -7.40
CA ARG A 90 0.19 11.74 -7.29
C ARG A 90 0.77 11.14 -6.00
N THR A 91 0.79 9.82 -5.92
CA THR A 91 1.15 9.09 -4.69
C THR A 91 2.63 9.14 -4.36
N VAL A 92 3.51 9.35 -5.34
CA VAL A 92 4.96 9.16 -5.15
C VAL A 92 5.55 10.17 -4.17
N GLY A 93 5.20 11.46 -4.28
CA GLY A 93 5.72 12.50 -3.38
C GLY A 93 5.24 12.32 -1.95
N VAL A 94 3.93 12.12 -1.76
CA VAL A 94 3.34 11.88 -0.43
C VAL A 94 3.91 10.60 0.22
N ILE A 95 4.11 9.54 -0.56
CA ILE A 95 4.74 8.31 -0.06
C ILE A 95 6.20 8.58 0.35
N GLU A 96 6.96 9.38 -0.40
CA GLU A 96 8.34 9.73 -0.06
C GLU A 96 8.42 10.49 1.27
N ASP A 97 7.50 11.42 1.52
CA ASP A 97 7.45 12.21 2.75
C ASP A 97 6.94 11.42 3.97
N LEU A 98 6.11 10.39 3.72
CA LEU A 98 5.50 9.55 4.77
C LEU A 98 6.31 8.30 5.09
N ILE A 99 7.16 7.81 4.19
CA ILE A 99 7.72 6.46 4.28
C ILE A 99 8.42 6.15 5.61
N ASP A 100 9.11 7.14 6.17
CA ASP A 100 9.87 6.98 7.42
C ASP A 100 9.00 7.17 8.67
N ARG A 101 7.84 7.84 8.57
CA ARG A 101 6.96 8.20 9.71
C ARG A 101 5.67 7.38 9.79
N TYR A 102 5.24 6.80 8.67
CA TYR A 102 3.99 6.05 8.61
C TYR A 102 4.15 4.69 9.30
N PRO A 103 3.26 4.23 10.19
CA PRO A 103 3.47 2.98 10.92
C PRO A 103 3.24 1.74 10.06
N ALA A 104 2.31 1.79 9.10
CA ALA A 104 2.03 0.68 8.19
C ALA A 104 2.91 0.71 6.93
N PRO A 105 3.14 -0.44 6.27
CA PRO A 105 3.84 -0.47 4.99
C PRO A 105 2.87 -0.08 3.87
N LEU A 106 3.30 0.88 3.06
CA LEU A 106 2.55 1.33 1.90
C LEU A 106 2.89 0.47 0.69
N LEU A 107 1.87 -0.12 0.08
CA LEU A 107 1.95 -0.87 -1.16
C LEU A 107 1.28 -0.08 -2.28
N SER A 108 1.90 0.00 -3.45
CA SER A 108 1.29 0.62 -4.62
C SER A 108 1.37 -0.28 -5.85
N SER A 109 0.48 -0.05 -6.83
CA SER A 109 0.53 -0.74 -8.12
C SER A 109 1.85 -0.52 -8.86
N ASN A 110 2.45 0.67 -8.72
CA ASN A 110 3.73 0.99 -9.36
C ASN A 110 4.89 0.22 -8.71
N LEU A 111 4.90 0.13 -7.37
CA LEU A 111 5.89 -0.66 -6.64
C LEU A 111 5.82 -2.14 -7.05
N ALA A 112 4.61 -2.71 -7.04
CA ALA A 112 4.40 -4.11 -7.39
C ALA A 112 4.80 -4.41 -8.85
N ALA A 113 4.41 -3.54 -9.79
CA ALA A 113 4.79 -3.67 -11.19
C ALA A 113 6.32 -3.54 -11.40
N ALA A 114 6.97 -2.59 -10.73
CA ALA A 114 8.42 -2.42 -10.79
C ALA A 114 9.15 -3.65 -10.23
N ARG A 115 8.71 -4.17 -9.07
CA ARG A 115 9.26 -5.39 -8.47
C ARG A 115 9.10 -6.60 -9.38
N TRP A 116 7.94 -6.73 -10.02
CA TRP A 116 7.67 -7.78 -10.98
C TRP A 116 8.62 -7.66 -12.19
N LEU A 117 8.76 -6.49 -12.79
CA LEU A 117 9.65 -6.26 -13.93
C LEU A 117 11.11 -6.58 -13.57
N LEU A 118 11.62 -6.10 -12.43
CA LEU A 118 12.96 -6.39 -11.96
C LEU A 118 13.21 -7.89 -11.80
N SER A 119 12.23 -8.62 -11.25
CA SER A 119 12.32 -10.09 -11.11
C SER A 119 12.46 -10.82 -12.45
N ARG A 120 11.84 -10.30 -13.51
CA ARG A 120 11.87 -10.90 -14.86
C ARG A 120 13.16 -10.59 -15.59
N CYS A 121 13.82 -9.48 -15.26
CA CYS A 121 15.13 -9.10 -15.80
C CYS A 121 16.30 -9.84 -15.13
N GLY A 122 16.03 -10.77 -14.20
CA GLY A 122 17.06 -11.50 -13.47
C GLY A 122 17.72 -10.69 -12.35
N ASP A 123 17.21 -9.49 -12.07
CA ASP A 123 17.67 -8.71 -10.94
C ASP A 123 17.04 -9.22 -9.66
N ARG A 124 17.86 -9.92 -8.86
CA ARG A 124 17.50 -10.36 -7.51
C ARG A 124 17.93 -9.35 -6.46
N GLY A 125 18.76 -8.36 -6.83
CA GLY A 125 19.10 -7.25 -5.97
C GLY A 125 18.02 -6.18 -6.10
N LEU A 126 17.67 -5.53 -5.01
CA LEU A 126 16.79 -4.36 -5.02
C LEU A 126 17.53 -3.17 -5.65
N ARG A 127 17.91 -3.22 -6.94
CA ARG A 127 18.59 -2.13 -7.65
C ARG A 127 17.57 -1.12 -8.21
N GLY A 128 16.59 -0.77 -7.38
CA GLY A 128 15.62 0.28 -7.68
C GLY A 128 16.11 1.66 -7.24
N SER A 129 15.22 2.66 -7.30
CA SER A 129 15.46 3.94 -6.63
C SER A 129 15.52 3.74 -5.10
N VAL A 130 16.09 4.71 -4.38
CA VAL A 130 16.12 4.69 -2.90
C VAL A 130 14.71 4.52 -2.33
N LEU A 131 13.73 5.24 -2.88
CA LEU A 131 12.32 5.11 -2.48
C LEU A 131 11.78 3.69 -2.70
N PHE A 132 12.07 3.07 -3.85
CA PHE A 132 11.67 1.69 -4.13
C PHE A 132 12.26 0.72 -3.08
N CYS A 133 13.55 0.84 -2.79
CA CYS A 133 14.23 -0.03 -1.83
C CYS A 133 13.63 0.13 -0.43
N LYS A 134 13.45 1.38 0.03
CA LYS A 134 12.81 1.66 1.32
C LYS A 134 11.42 1.05 1.43
N LEU A 135 10.57 1.21 0.40
CA LEU A 135 9.20 0.67 0.42
C LEU A 135 9.19 -0.84 0.52
N TYR A 136 10.04 -1.48 -0.29
CA TYR A 136 10.11 -2.93 -0.33
C TYR A 136 10.72 -3.50 0.96
N GLU A 137 11.79 -2.91 1.49
CA GLU A 137 12.37 -3.31 2.78
C GLU A 137 11.36 -3.18 3.92
N LYS A 138 10.54 -2.12 3.92
CA LYS A 138 9.50 -1.95 4.93
C LYS A 138 8.42 -3.04 4.82
N LEU A 139 8.02 -3.40 3.61
CA LEU A 139 7.11 -4.52 3.37
C LEU A 139 7.71 -5.85 3.85
N GLU A 140 8.98 -6.13 3.56
CA GLU A 140 9.66 -7.35 4.02
C GLU A 140 9.78 -7.41 5.54
N ARG A 141 10.18 -6.30 6.18
CA ARG A 141 10.25 -6.22 7.64
C ARG A 141 8.88 -6.46 8.25
N PHE A 142 7.86 -5.78 7.77
CA PHE A 142 6.49 -5.94 8.24
C PHE A 142 5.98 -7.37 8.03
N ALA A 143 6.32 -8.04 6.94
CA ALA A 143 5.99 -9.46 6.74
C ALA A 143 6.69 -10.39 7.75
N SER A 144 7.90 -10.05 8.19
CA SER A 144 8.70 -10.86 9.12
C SER A 144 8.38 -10.66 10.60
N MET A 145 7.67 -9.58 10.96
CA MET A 145 7.33 -9.27 12.35
C MET A 145 6.28 -10.26 12.86
N SER A 146 6.68 -11.05 13.86
CA SER A 146 5.84 -12.09 14.48
C SER A 146 5.07 -11.57 15.71
N ASP A 147 5.45 -10.42 16.25
CA ASP A 147 4.86 -9.82 17.45
C ASP A 147 4.66 -8.31 17.23
N TRP A 148 3.40 -7.88 17.27
CA TRP A 148 2.96 -6.56 16.80
C TRP A 148 2.88 -5.50 17.90
N SER A 149 3.11 -5.88 19.16
CA SER A 149 3.20 -4.94 20.29
C SER A 149 4.47 -4.07 20.31
N GLU A 150 5.49 -4.39 19.49
CA GLU A 150 6.71 -3.58 19.36
C GLU A 150 6.61 -2.50 18.25
N VAL A 151 5.54 -2.51 17.45
CA VAL A 151 5.37 -1.56 16.33
C VAL A 151 5.06 -0.15 16.84
N ASP A 152 4.25 -0.03 17.90
CA ASP A 152 3.97 1.27 18.52
C ASP A 152 5.23 1.93 19.10
N SER A 153 6.16 1.15 19.66
CA SER A 153 7.38 1.66 20.30
C SER A 153 8.55 1.89 19.34
N LEU A 154 8.57 1.25 18.17
CA LEU A 154 9.60 1.42 17.14
C LEU A 154 9.31 2.53 16.13
N PHE A 155 8.04 2.76 15.80
CA PHE A 155 7.63 3.77 14.81
C PHE A 155 7.08 5.06 15.43
N ASN A 156 6.83 5.08 16.74
CA ASN A 156 6.55 6.29 17.50
C ASN A 156 7.33 6.28 18.84
N PRO A 157 8.60 6.73 18.87
CA PRO A 157 9.42 6.68 20.09
C PRO A 157 9.03 7.71 21.18
N PHE A 158 7.80 8.24 21.16
CA PHE A 158 7.30 9.25 22.10
C PHE A 158 5.85 8.98 22.53
#